data_AF-A0A7S3T8Q8-F1
#
_entry.id   AF-A0A7S3T8Q8-F1
#
_cell.length_a   1.000
_cell.length_b   1.000
_cell.length_c   1.000
_cell.angle_alpha   90.00
_cell.angle_beta   90.00
_cell.angle_gamma   90.00
#
_symmetry.space_group_name_H-M   'P 1'
#
loop_
_entity.id
_entity.type
_entity.pdbx_description
1 polymer ?
#
loop_
_entity_poly.entity_id
_entity_poly.type
_entity_poly.pdbx_seq_one_letter_code
_entity_poly.pdbx_strand_id
1 'polypeptide(L)'
;MVLWARQCLRSVAAARPCGLALAGCHAAGRFGSRQLAAANDLPLLCAATTNVGKLAGALAARMQDNGHAVIEAAGPAAMSQGVKAIIMAKGFVQERGDRPGETLAVVPEKRRNEEGRTFALQVYWAPAVDKSKGVMLKCSALTDNLGLAKAVMMKLRDAPQTQISCMGSVSLSTVLKASLIARKLMVERNLLGRSDFLALVPRTEKLMNEDKEEATHMILTCIKAYQ
;
A
#
# COMPACT_ATOMS: atom_id res chain seq x y z
N MET A 1 23.43 -44.89 25.55
CA MET A 1 24.08 -43.56 25.45
C MET A 1 23.03 -42.51 25.78
N VAL A 2 22.68 -42.31 27.05
CA VAL A 2 23.24 -41.29 27.98
C VAL A 2 23.12 -39.88 27.35
N LEU A 3 21.97 -39.22 27.56
CA LEU A 3 21.74 -38.18 28.59
C LEU A 3 22.66 -36.96 28.43
N TRP A 4 22.08 -35.82 28.06
CA TRP A 4 22.45 -34.54 28.69
C TRP A 4 21.23 -33.64 28.86
N ALA A 5 20.89 -33.44 30.12
CA ALA A 5 19.92 -32.51 30.65
C ALA A 5 20.66 -31.33 31.28
N ARG A 6 20.05 -30.13 31.25
CA ARG A 6 20.20 -28.98 32.20
C ARG A 6 19.42 -27.82 31.55
N GLN A 7 18.23 -27.42 31.99
CA GLN A 7 17.81 -26.87 33.29
C GLN A 7 18.54 -25.56 33.65
N CYS A 8 17.87 -24.45 33.37
CA CYS A 8 18.04 -23.18 34.10
C CYS A 8 16.65 -22.68 34.52
N LEU A 9 16.34 -22.92 35.79
CA LEU A 9 15.26 -22.34 36.56
C LEU A 9 15.84 -21.20 37.41
N ARG A 10 14.95 -20.30 37.86
CA ARG A 10 15.11 -19.21 38.85
C ARG A 10 15.38 -17.83 38.22
N SER A 11 14.73 -16.73 38.60
CA SER A 11 14.13 -16.41 39.90
C SER A 11 12.92 -15.47 39.77
N VAL A 12 11.90 -15.77 40.58
CA VAL A 12 10.85 -14.85 41.03
C VAL A 12 11.40 -14.09 42.25
N ALA A 13 11.26 -12.77 42.29
CA ALA A 13 11.37 -11.94 43.49
C ALA A 13 10.36 -10.79 43.34
N ALA A 14 9.23 -10.85 44.05
CA ALA A 14 9.01 -10.42 45.43
C ALA A 14 8.49 -8.98 45.49
N ALA A 15 7.18 -8.88 45.71
CA ALA A 15 6.46 -7.67 46.08
C ALA A 15 6.90 -7.16 47.47
N ARG A 16 6.81 -5.84 47.68
CA ARG A 16 6.63 -5.25 49.02
C ARG A 16 5.47 -4.24 49.00
N PRO A 17 4.64 -4.19 50.06
CA PRO A 17 3.44 -3.37 50.12
C PRO A 17 3.62 -2.04 50.87
N CYS A 18 2.62 -1.17 50.64
CA CYS A 18 1.98 -0.19 51.53
C CYS A 18 2.80 0.82 52.33
N GLY A 19 2.42 2.10 52.20
CA GLY A 19 2.54 3.07 53.30
C GLY A 19 2.32 4.53 52.92
N LEU A 20 1.04 4.95 52.93
CA LEU A 20 0.48 6.30 53.19
C LEU A 20 1.37 7.56 53.05
N ALA A 21 0.87 8.58 52.34
CA ALA A 21 0.36 9.81 52.96
C ALA A 21 -0.19 10.80 51.90
N LEU A 22 -1.33 11.40 52.25
CA LEU A 22 -2.10 12.39 51.50
C LEU A 22 -1.37 13.73 51.41
N ALA A 23 -1.34 14.33 50.22
CA ALA A 23 -1.32 15.79 50.06
C ALA A 23 -1.86 16.14 48.67
N GLY A 24 -2.90 16.98 48.64
CA GLY A 24 -3.65 17.31 47.44
C GLY A 24 -2.85 18.10 46.41
N CYS A 25 -3.15 17.83 45.15
CA CYS A 25 -2.88 18.75 44.06
C CYS A 25 -4.01 18.60 43.04
N HIS A 26 -4.90 19.59 43.04
CA HIS A 26 -5.78 19.88 41.92
C HIS A 26 -4.90 20.22 40.71
N ALA A 27 -4.58 19.23 39.91
CA ALA A 27 -4.08 19.43 38.56
C ALA A 27 -5.15 18.90 37.61
N ALA A 28 -6.12 19.77 37.30
CA ALA A 28 -6.85 19.67 36.05
C ALA A 28 -5.83 19.84 34.91
N GLY A 29 -5.12 18.75 34.61
CA GLY A 29 -4.30 18.63 33.42
C GLY A 29 -5.25 18.69 32.25
N ARG A 30 -5.40 19.89 31.69
CA ARG A 30 -5.91 20.09 30.33
C ARG A 30 -5.03 19.22 29.44
N PHE A 31 -5.53 18.02 29.13
CA PHE A 31 -5.02 17.19 28.04
C PHE A 31 -5.11 18.09 26.80
N GLY A 32 -3.97 18.65 26.43
CA GLY A 32 -3.86 19.63 25.36
C GLY A 32 -4.25 18.96 24.06
N SER A 33 -5.48 19.19 23.63
CA SER A 33 -6.05 18.82 22.34
C SER A 33 -5.46 19.62 21.16
N ARG A 34 -4.18 20.03 21.25
CA ARG A 34 -3.57 20.99 20.31
C ARG A 34 -2.47 20.44 19.40
N GLN A 35 -2.29 19.12 19.30
CA GLN A 35 -1.20 18.57 18.50
C GLN A 35 -1.53 17.28 17.72
N LEU A 36 -2.80 17.09 17.31
CA LEU A 36 -3.21 15.93 16.50
C LEU A 36 -3.39 16.23 15.01
N ALA A 37 -3.51 17.50 14.60
CA ALA A 37 -3.75 17.85 13.20
C ALA A 37 -2.54 17.59 12.28
N ALA A 38 -1.31 17.69 12.79
CA ALA A 38 -0.09 17.51 11.97
C ALA A 38 0.33 16.04 11.77
N ALA A 39 -0.21 15.10 12.57
CA ALA A 39 0.16 13.68 12.49
C ALA A 39 -0.43 12.97 11.26
N ASN A 40 -1.48 13.56 10.67
CA ASN A 40 -2.21 12.99 9.54
C ASN A 40 -1.49 13.16 8.19
N ASP A 41 -0.60 14.15 8.07
CA ASP A 41 0.18 14.41 6.85
C ASP A 41 1.47 13.60 6.76
N LEU A 42 1.95 13.05 7.89
CA LEU A 42 3.17 12.23 7.91
C LEU A 42 2.94 10.91 7.18
N PRO A 43 3.83 10.48 6.28
CA PRO A 43 3.64 9.22 5.55
C PRO A 43 3.57 8.01 6.50
N LEU A 44 2.74 7.04 6.16
CA LEU A 44 2.72 5.72 6.80
C LEU A 44 3.95 4.93 6.36
N LEU A 45 4.84 4.61 7.30
CA LEU A 45 6.04 3.84 6.99
C LEU A 45 5.71 2.35 6.83
N CYS A 46 6.18 1.76 5.74
CA CYS A 46 6.04 0.35 5.44
C CYS A 46 7.41 -0.29 5.25
N ALA A 47 7.72 -1.26 6.10
CA ALA A 47 8.90 -2.11 6.03
C ALA A 47 8.49 -3.52 5.57
N ALA A 48 9.47 -4.36 5.23
CA ALA A 48 9.23 -5.74 4.84
C ALA A 48 8.51 -6.58 5.91
N THR A 49 8.70 -6.23 7.19
CA THR A 49 8.13 -6.89 8.38
C THR A 49 6.86 -6.21 8.91
N THR A 50 6.36 -5.16 8.25
CA THR A 50 5.16 -4.45 8.69
C THR A 50 3.95 -5.37 8.74
N ASN A 51 3.18 -5.28 9.83
CA ASN A 51 1.89 -5.95 9.92
C ASN A 51 0.88 -5.29 8.98
N VAL A 52 0.50 -6.02 7.93
CA VAL A 52 -0.38 -5.54 6.85
C VAL A 52 -1.75 -5.11 7.38
N GLY A 53 -2.33 -5.85 8.33
CA GLY A 53 -3.65 -5.54 8.89
C GLY A 53 -3.66 -4.24 9.68
N LYS A 54 -2.63 -4.00 10.50
CA LYS A 54 -2.48 -2.73 11.23
C LYS A 54 -2.29 -1.55 10.28
N LEU A 55 -1.44 -1.72 9.26
CA LEU A 55 -1.22 -0.69 8.23
C LEU A 55 -2.51 -0.40 7.45
N ALA A 56 -3.29 -1.43 7.11
CA ALA A 56 -4.57 -1.29 6.41
C ALA A 56 -5.61 -0.54 7.24
N GLY A 57 -5.69 -0.83 8.55
CA GLY A 57 -6.58 -0.11 9.46
C GLY A 57 -6.22 1.37 9.59
N ALA A 58 -4.93 1.67 9.76
CA ALA A 58 -4.43 3.04 9.79
C ALA A 58 -4.68 3.78 8.47
N LEU A 59 -4.46 3.11 7.33
CA LEU A 59 -4.75 3.65 6.01
C LEU A 59 -6.24 3.95 5.83
N ALA A 60 -7.12 3.00 6.19
CA ALA A 60 -8.57 3.18 6.06
C ALA A 60 -9.07 4.38 6.88
N ALA A 61 -8.58 4.54 8.11
CA ALA A 61 -8.89 5.70 8.94
C ALA A 61 -8.45 7.01 8.28
N ARG A 62 -7.21 7.10 7.76
CA ARG A 62 -6.72 8.31 7.08
C ARG A 62 -7.47 8.62 5.79
N MET A 63 -7.84 7.60 5.01
CA MET A 63 -8.61 7.79 3.79
C MET A 63 -10.01 8.34 4.08
N GLN A 64 -10.57 8.05 5.25
CA GLN A 64 -11.85 8.61 5.70
C GLN A 64 -11.72 10.05 6.16
N ASP A 65 -10.71 10.32 6.98
CA ASP A 65 -10.52 11.65 7.56
C ASP A 65 -10.11 12.69 6.50
N ASN A 66 -9.19 12.32 5.59
CA ASN A 66 -8.53 13.27 4.70
C ASN A 66 -8.81 13.02 3.22
N GLY A 67 -9.35 11.87 2.84
CA GLY A 67 -9.50 11.48 1.44
C GLY A 67 -8.19 11.15 0.70
N HIS A 68 -7.06 11.18 1.43
CA HIS A 68 -5.72 10.97 0.91
C HIS A 68 -4.82 10.34 1.98
N ALA A 69 -3.87 9.53 1.53
CA ALA A 69 -2.80 9.03 2.39
C ALA A 69 -1.55 8.72 1.57
N VAL A 70 -0.41 8.70 2.25
CA VAL A 70 0.87 8.30 1.66
C VAL A 70 1.43 7.12 2.42
N ILE A 71 1.86 6.08 1.70
CA ILE A 71 2.69 5.02 2.26
C ILE A 71 4.10 5.15 1.71
N GLU A 72 5.10 5.24 2.57
CA GLU A 72 6.51 5.17 2.17
C GLU A 72 7.05 3.75 2.38
N ALA A 73 7.67 3.21 1.34
CA ALA A 73 8.20 1.86 1.33
C ALA A 73 9.57 1.81 0.64
N ALA A 74 10.51 1.07 1.23
CA ALA A 74 11.83 0.83 0.67
C ALA A 74 11.99 -0.64 0.25
N GLY A 75 12.15 -0.85 -1.06
CA GLY A 75 12.41 -2.16 -1.63
C GLY A 75 11.17 -3.03 -1.93
N PRO A 76 11.34 -4.15 -2.67
CA PRO A 76 10.23 -4.92 -3.21
C PRO A 76 9.29 -5.52 -2.15
N ALA A 77 9.85 -6.07 -1.07
CA ALA A 77 9.06 -6.69 -0.01
C ALA A 77 8.16 -5.67 0.71
N ALA A 78 8.70 -4.52 1.08
CA ALA A 78 7.94 -3.43 1.70
C ALA A 78 6.83 -2.91 0.77
N MET A 79 7.14 -2.67 -0.51
CA MET A 79 6.12 -2.26 -1.48
C MET A 79 5.00 -3.29 -1.61
N SER A 80 5.32 -4.59 -1.57
CA SER A 80 4.31 -5.65 -1.57
C SER A 80 3.41 -5.62 -0.34
N GLN A 81 3.96 -5.38 0.86
CA GLN A 81 3.13 -5.22 2.05
C GLN A 81 2.26 -3.95 1.97
N GLY A 82 2.80 -2.84 1.46
CA GLY A 82 2.03 -1.61 1.26
C GLY A 82 0.84 -1.81 0.31
N VAL A 83 1.05 -2.46 -0.84
CA VAL A 83 -0.04 -2.72 -1.78
C VAL A 83 -1.07 -3.71 -1.20
N LYS A 84 -0.64 -4.75 -0.48
CA LYS A 84 -1.57 -5.64 0.24
C LYS A 84 -2.40 -4.88 1.28
N ALA A 85 -1.78 -3.94 2.00
CA ALA A 85 -2.48 -3.11 2.98
C ALA A 85 -3.52 -2.21 2.31
N ILE A 86 -3.23 -1.67 1.13
CA ILE A 86 -4.20 -0.91 0.32
C ILE A 86 -5.39 -1.80 -0.08
N ILE A 87 -5.14 -3.04 -0.53
CA ILE A 87 -6.19 -4.00 -0.90
C ILE A 87 -7.07 -4.35 0.32
N MET A 88 -6.48 -4.54 1.50
CA MET A 88 -7.23 -4.81 2.73
C MET A 88 -8.01 -3.57 3.19
N ALA A 89 -7.40 -2.38 3.16
CA ALA A 89 -8.04 -1.12 3.54
C ALA A 89 -9.26 -0.84 2.66
N LYS A 90 -9.19 -1.18 1.38
CA LYS A 90 -10.34 -1.13 0.46
C LYS A 90 -11.52 -1.94 1.00
N GLY A 91 -11.29 -3.14 1.54
CA GLY A 91 -12.34 -3.95 2.17
C GLY A 91 -12.98 -3.20 3.35
N PHE A 92 -12.16 -2.66 4.25
CA PHE A 92 -12.63 -1.93 5.43
C PHE A 92 -13.48 -0.70 5.11
N VAL A 93 -13.11 0.06 4.07
CA VAL A 93 -13.90 1.24 3.67
C VAL A 93 -15.16 0.86 2.90
N GLN A 94 -15.14 -0.24 2.15
CA GLN A 94 -16.33 -0.74 1.44
C GLN A 94 -17.38 -1.32 2.39
N GLU A 95 -16.94 -2.06 3.43
CA GLU A 95 -17.82 -2.62 4.46
C GLU A 95 -18.59 -1.55 5.23
N ARG A 96 -18.04 -0.34 5.37
CA ARG A 96 -18.71 0.79 6.03
C ARG A 96 -19.74 1.49 5.15
N GLY A 97 -19.60 1.39 3.82
CA GLY A 97 -20.56 1.96 2.87
C GLY A 97 -20.46 3.47 2.64
N ASP A 98 -19.40 4.13 3.12
CA ASP A 98 -19.26 5.59 3.10
C ASP A 98 -19.27 6.19 1.67
N ARG A 99 -18.76 5.45 0.68
CA ARG A 99 -18.52 5.91 -0.70
C ARG A 99 -18.85 4.83 -1.74
N PRO A 100 -20.14 4.60 -2.06
CA PRO A 100 -20.53 3.61 -3.05
C PRO A 100 -20.01 4.00 -4.45
N GLY A 101 -19.47 3.03 -5.19
CA GLY A 101 -18.95 3.24 -6.53
C GLY A 101 -17.52 3.81 -6.60
N GLU A 102 -16.89 4.07 -5.47
CA GLU A 102 -15.47 4.43 -5.40
C GLU A 102 -14.59 3.27 -4.92
N THR A 103 -13.28 3.36 -5.19
CA THR A 103 -12.25 2.43 -4.77
C THR A 103 -10.98 3.19 -4.42
N LEU A 104 -10.08 2.54 -3.69
CA LEU A 104 -8.73 3.06 -3.49
C LEU A 104 -7.88 2.83 -4.74
N ALA A 105 -7.25 3.89 -5.22
CA ALA A 105 -6.22 3.85 -6.27
C ALA A 105 -4.89 4.33 -5.71
N VAL A 106 -3.79 3.89 -6.32
CA VAL A 106 -2.43 4.23 -5.94
C VAL A 106 -1.68 4.85 -7.11
N VAL A 107 -0.98 5.93 -6.83
CA VAL A 107 -0.02 6.56 -7.74
C VAL A 107 1.36 6.38 -7.14
N PRO A 108 2.22 5.53 -7.72
CA PRO A 108 3.59 5.44 -7.24
C PRO A 108 4.32 6.75 -7.53
N GLU A 109 5.25 7.08 -6.64
CA GLU A 109 6.12 8.25 -6.73
C GLU A 109 7.51 7.86 -6.22
N LYS A 110 8.54 8.42 -6.84
CA LYS A 110 9.92 8.29 -6.33
C LYS A 110 10.17 9.45 -5.37
N ARG A 111 10.48 9.16 -4.11
CA ARG A 111 10.91 10.16 -3.15
C ARG A 111 12.37 9.98 -2.77
N ARG A 112 12.96 11.06 -2.28
CA ARG A 112 14.28 11.06 -1.65
C ARG A 112 14.10 11.61 -0.25
N ASN A 113 14.48 10.83 0.75
CA ASN A 113 14.54 11.25 2.14
C ASN A 113 16.00 11.19 2.63
N GLU A 114 16.23 11.55 3.88
CA GLU A 114 17.56 11.53 4.51
C GLU A 114 18.18 10.13 4.51
N GLU A 115 17.33 9.09 4.63
CA GLU A 115 17.73 7.68 4.64
C GLU A 115 18.00 7.11 3.24
N GLY A 116 17.71 7.86 2.17
CA GLY A 116 18.00 7.49 0.79
C GLY A 116 16.83 7.64 -0.18
N ARG A 117 16.73 6.71 -1.13
CA ARG A 117 15.67 6.72 -2.15
C ARG A 117 14.55 5.78 -1.71
N THR A 118 13.39 6.35 -1.40
CA THR A 118 12.17 5.61 -1.07
C THR A 118 11.17 5.66 -2.21
N PHE A 119 10.24 4.70 -2.22
CA PHE A 119 9.04 4.78 -3.04
C PHE A 119 7.88 5.22 -2.16
N ALA A 120 7.15 6.24 -2.61
CA ALA A 120 5.89 6.63 -2.01
C ALA A 120 4.74 6.06 -2.85
N LEU A 121 3.73 5.56 -2.17
CA LEU A 121 2.47 5.11 -2.73
C LEU A 121 1.41 6.13 -2.29
N GLN A 122 1.07 7.03 -3.21
CA GLN A 122 0.05 8.04 -2.97
C GLN A 122 -1.32 7.41 -3.18
N VAL A 123 -2.16 7.38 -2.15
CA VAL A 123 -3.45 6.70 -2.15
C VAL A 123 -4.57 7.73 -2.20
N TYR A 124 -5.48 7.57 -3.16
CA TYR A 124 -6.62 8.44 -3.37
C TYR A 124 -7.88 7.62 -3.63
N TRP A 125 -9.02 8.28 -3.54
CA TRP A 125 -10.27 7.78 -4.08
C TRP A 125 -10.28 7.86 -5.60
N ALA A 126 -10.83 6.82 -6.24
CA ALA A 126 -11.04 6.77 -7.68
C ALA A 126 -12.35 6.03 -7.99
N PRO A 127 -12.94 6.24 -9.17
CA PRO A 127 -14.09 5.45 -9.60
C PRO A 127 -13.77 3.95 -9.61
N ALA A 128 -14.76 3.13 -9.24
CA ALA A 128 -14.63 1.69 -9.31
C ALA A 128 -14.33 1.23 -10.75
N VAL A 129 -13.37 0.32 -10.88
CA VAL A 129 -12.94 -0.22 -12.17
C VAL A 129 -13.70 -1.51 -12.51
N ASP A 130 -14.03 -1.66 -13.78
CA ASP A 130 -14.65 -2.89 -14.29
C ASP A 130 -13.59 -4.00 -14.40
N LYS A 131 -13.77 -5.09 -13.65
CA LYS A 131 -12.80 -6.19 -13.62
C LYS A 131 -12.73 -6.95 -14.95
N SER A 132 -13.80 -6.94 -15.75
CA SER A 132 -13.89 -7.69 -17.00
C SER A 132 -13.27 -6.95 -18.19
N LYS A 133 -13.02 -5.65 -18.06
CA LYS A 133 -12.54 -4.81 -19.15
C LYS A 133 -11.01 -4.66 -19.15
N GLY A 134 -10.45 -4.55 -20.34
CA GLY A 134 -9.05 -4.23 -20.58
C GLY A 134 -8.20 -5.46 -20.88
N VAL A 135 -7.12 -5.24 -21.61
CA VAL A 135 -6.15 -6.29 -21.94
C VAL A 135 -5.30 -6.59 -20.72
N MET A 136 -5.18 -7.87 -20.39
CA MET A 136 -4.31 -8.37 -19.33
C MET A 136 -2.87 -8.53 -19.83
N LEU A 137 -1.96 -7.76 -19.24
CA LEU A 137 -0.52 -7.91 -19.41
C LEU A 137 0.01 -8.80 -18.28
N LYS A 138 0.86 -9.77 -18.60
CA LYS A 138 1.55 -10.59 -17.59
C LYS A 138 2.91 -9.98 -17.28
N CYS A 139 3.25 -9.88 -16.00
CA CYS A 139 4.56 -9.42 -15.52
C CYS A 139 5.19 -10.49 -14.63
N SER A 140 6.45 -10.81 -14.91
CA SER A 140 7.30 -11.68 -14.09
C SER A 140 8.48 -10.89 -13.53
N ALA A 141 9.32 -11.54 -12.72
CA ALA A 141 10.53 -10.93 -12.16
C ALA A 141 11.58 -10.57 -13.23
N LEU A 142 11.51 -11.19 -14.41
CA LEU A 142 12.42 -10.95 -15.54
C LEU A 142 11.89 -9.92 -16.55
N THR A 143 10.66 -9.43 -16.35
CA THR A 143 10.06 -8.45 -17.25
C THR A 143 10.84 -7.14 -17.21
N ASP A 144 11.20 -6.61 -18.38
CA ASP A 144 11.83 -5.29 -18.49
C ASP A 144 10.85 -4.16 -18.16
N ASN A 145 11.32 -3.19 -17.37
CA ASN A 145 10.49 -2.07 -16.91
C ASN A 145 10.06 -1.18 -18.09
N LEU A 146 10.95 -0.91 -19.05
CA LEU A 146 10.65 -0.02 -20.17
C LEU A 146 9.71 -0.68 -21.17
N GLY A 147 9.92 -1.96 -21.48
CA GLY A 147 9.03 -2.76 -22.32
C GLY A 147 7.61 -2.81 -21.75
N LEU A 148 7.47 -3.13 -20.46
CA LEU A 148 6.16 -3.13 -19.79
C LEU A 148 5.54 -1.73 -19.79
N ALA A 149 6.31 -0.68 -19.52
CA ALA A 149 5.82 0.71 -19.54
C ALA A 149 5.26 1.12 -20.92
N LYS A 150 5.98 0.79 -22.00
CA LYS A 150 5.52 1.04 -23.37
C LYS A 150 4.24 0.26 -23.67
N ALA A 151 4.14 -1.00 -23.25
CA ALA A 151 2.94 -1.80 -23.44
C ALA A 151 1.73 -1.18 -22.72
N VAL A 152 1.89 -0.75 -21.46
CA VAL A 152 0.84 -0.07 -20.69
C VAL A 152 0.38 1.20 -21.38
N MET A 153 1.32 2.07 -21.77
CA MET A 153 1.01 3.30 -22.49
C MET A 153 0.24 3.03 -23.79
N MET A 154 0.65 2.03 -24.57
CA MET A 154 -0.03 1.71 -25.84
C MET A 154 -1.43 1.17 -25.59
N LYS A 155 -1.64 0.31 -24.59
CA LYS A 155 -2.99 -0.17 -24.25
C LYS A 155 -3.89 0.95 -23.73
N LEU A 156 -3.35 1.87 -22.93
CA LEU A 156 -4.11 3.03 -22.44
C LEU A 156 -4.35 4.12 -23.48
N ARG A 157 -3.63 4.10 -24.61
CA ARG A 157 -3.93 4.97 -25.75
C ARG A 157 -5.28 4.57 -26.35
N ASP A 158 -5.50 3.28 -26.53
CA ASP A 158 -6.63 2.74 -27.28
C ASP A 158 -7.80 2.33 -26.38
N ALA A 159 -7.57 2.15 -25.08
CA ALA A 159 -8.58 1.74 -24.11
C ALA A 159 -8.53 2.61 -22.84
N PRO A 160 -9.67 2.76 -22.12
CA PRO A 160 -9.71 3.56 -20.89
C PRO A 160 -8.92 2.92 -19.74
N GLN A 161 -8.69 1.61 -19.78
CA GLN A 161 -7.97 0.86 -18.76
C GLN A 161 -7.22 -0.35 -19.34
N THR A 162 -6.16 -0.77 -18.66
CA THR A 162 -5.43 -2.02 -18.93
C THR A 162 -5.08 -2.68 -17.61
N GLN A 163 -4.90 -3.99 -17.60
CA GLN A 163 -4.63 -4.74 -16.38
C GLN A 163 -3.24 -5.35 -16.44
N ILE A 164 -2.54 -5.37 -15.31
CA ILE A 164 -1.25 -6.03 -15.20
C ILE A 164 -1.35 -7.06 -14.08
N SER A 165 -1.16 -8.33 -14.42
CA SER A 165 -1.08 -9.42 -13.46
C SER A 165 0.38 -9.71 -13.13
N CYS A 166 0.67 -9.83 -11.84
CA CYS A 166 2.01 -10.13 -11.35
C CYS A 166 1.97 -11.05 -10.13
N MET A 167 3.07 -11.77 -9.93
CA MET A 167 3.27 -12.65 -8.77
C MET A 167 4.56 -12.29 -8.03
N GLY A 168 4.47 -12.28 -6.70
CA GLY A 168 5.60 -11.99 -5.83
C GLY A 168 5.98 -10.51 -5.78
N SER A 169 6.85 -10.18 -4.83
CA SER A 169 7.26 -8.81 -4.52
C SER A 169 8.13 -8.17 -5.61
N VAL A 170 9.00 -8.96 -6.25
CA VAL A 170 9.90 -8.48 -7.31
C VAL A 170 9.11 -8.04 -8.55
N SER A 171 8.22 -8.91 -9.05
CA SER A 171 7.37 -8.58 -10.20
C SER A 171 6.48 -7.38 -9.91
N LEU A 172 5.90 -7.29 -8.71
CA LEU A 172 5.13 -6.11 -8.30
C LEU A 172 5.99 -4.83 -8.31
N SER A 173 7.24 -4.89 -7.81
CA SER A 173 8.15 -3.76 -7.92
C SER A 173 8.42 -3.35 -9.37
N THR A 174 8.54 -4.30 -10.28
CA THR A 174 8.67 -4.06 -11.72
C THR A 174 7.43 -3.34 -12.25
N VAL A 175 6.21 -3.78 -11.90
CA VAL A 175 4.97 -3.11 -12.29
C VAL A 175 4.92 -1.65 -11.81
N LEU A 176 5.23 -1.40 -10.53
CA LEU A 176 5.22 -0.04 -9.96
C LEU A 176 6.25 0.86 -10.65
N LYS A 177 7.46 0.37 -10.91
CA LYS A 177 8.48 1.13 -11.66
C LYS A 177 8.09 1.37 -13.12
N ALA A 178 7.55 0.36 -13.78
CA ALA A 178 7.05 0.47 -15.15
C ALA A 178 5.92 1.50 -15.25
N SER A 179 5.02 1.60 -14.26
CA SER A 179 3.99 2.63 -14.25
C SER A 179 4.55 4.06 -14.11
N LEU A 180 5.63 4.26 -13.34
CA LEU A 180 6.31 5.57 -13.29
C LEU A 180 6.87 5.96 -14.66
N ILE A 181 7.51 5.01 -15.34
CA ILE A 181 8.05 5.22 -16.69
C ILE A 181 6.89 5.46 -17.68
N ALA A 182 5.81 4.68 -17.60
CA ALA A 182 4.64 4.82 -18.46
C ALA A 182 4.00 6.20 -18.29
N ARG A 183 3.84 6.69 -17.06
CA ARG A 183 3.36 8.05 -16.78
C ARG A 183 4.23 9.09 -17.48
N LYS A 184 5.56 8.98 -17.33
CA LYS A 184 6.50 9.91 -17.99
C LYS A 184 6.35 9.87 -19.52
N LEU A 185 6.33 8.68 -20.12
CA LEU A 185 6.15 8.52 -21.57
C LEU A 185 4.80 9.06 -22.06
N MET A 186 3.73 8.89 -21.28
CA MET A 186 2.41 9.41 -21.61
C MET A 186 2.38 10.94 -21.57
N VAL A 187 3.04 11.57 -20.60
CA VAL A 187 3.19 13.04 -20.55
C VAL A 187 4.01 13.54 -21.75
N GLU A 188 5.15 12.91 -22.04
CA GLU A 188 6.02 13.30 -23.19
C GLU A 188 5.30 13.18 -24.54
N ARG A 189 4.33 12.26 -24.66
CA ARG A 189 3.52 12.06 -25.87
C ARG A 189 2.16 12.76 -25.84
N ASN A 190 1.91 13.60 -24.84
CA ASN A 190 0.64 14.33 -24.68
C ASN A 190 -0.60 13.39 -24.67
N LEU A 191 -0.46 12.20 -24.07
CA LEU A 191 -1.52 11.20 -23.93
C LEU A 191 -2.31 11.32 -22.61
N LEU A 192 -1.84 12.18 -21.71
CA LEU A 192 -2.52 12.57 -20.47
C LEU A 192 -2.90 14.05 -20.62
N GLY A 193 -4.15 14.40 -20.30
CA GLY A 193 -4.56 15.80 -20.15
C GLY A 193 -3.76 16.50 -19.05
N ARG A 194 -3.87 17.84 -18.97
CA ARG A 194 -3.11 18.66 -18.01
C ARG A 194 -3.30 18.23 -16.54
N SER A 195 -4.47 17.69 -16.22
CA SER A 195 -4.83 17.23 -14.86
C SER A 195 -4.90 15.71 -14.74
N ASP A 196 -4.58 14.98 -15.80
CA ASP A 196 -4.66 13.52 -15.78
C ASP A 196 -3.37 12.92 -15.23
N PHE A 197 -3.51 11.84 -14.49
CA PHE A 197 -2.40 11.01 -14.04
C PHE A 197 -2.70 9.53 -14.23
N LEU A 198 -1.63 8.74 -14.29
CA LEU A 198 -1.73 7.29 -14.34
C LEU A 198 -1.87 6.76 -12.91
N ALA A 199 -3.01 6.16 -12.60
CA ALA A 199 -3.29 5.52 -11.32
C ALA A 199 -3.43 4.00 -11.48
N LEU A 200 -3.16 3.27 -10.40
CA LEU A 200 -3.27 1.83 -10.32
C LEU A 200 -4.34 1.46 -9.31
N VAL A 201 -5.29 0.61 -9.67
CA VAL A 201 -6.27 0.04 -8.73
C VAL A 201 -5.86 -1.39 -8.42
N PRO A 202 -5.25 -1.65 -7.24
CA PRO A 202 -4.77 -2.98 -6.90
C PRO A 202 -5.93 -3.87 -6.44
N ARG A 203 -5.83 -5.16 -6.78
CA ARG A 203 -6.69 -6.22 -6.26
C ARG A 203 -5.97 -7.56 -6.27
N THR A 204 -6.56 -8.53 -5.60
CA THR A 204 -6.09 -9.91 -5.60
C THR A 204 -7.12 -10.79 -6.29
N GLU A 205 -6.64 -11.68 -7.16
CA GLU A 205 -7.47 -12.70 -7.80
C GLU A 205 -6.76 -14.05 -7.74
N LYS A 206 -7.55 -15.11 -7.58
CA LYS A 206 -7.07 -16.48 -7.76
C LYS A 206 -7.17 -16.80 -9.24
N LEU A 207 -6.05 -17.16 -9.86
CA LEU A 207 -5.99 -17.60 -11.24
C LEU A 207 -5.44 -19.02 -11.27
N MET A 208 -6.00 -19.84 -12.14
CA MET A 208 -5.52 -21.19 -12.38
C MET A 208 -4.30 -21.09 -13.31
N ASN A 209 -3.16 -21.67 -12.90
CA ASN A 209 -1.97 -21.72 -13.75
C ASN A 209 -2.10 -22.83 -14.81
N GLU A 210 -1.09 -22.95 -15.68
CA GLU A 210 -1.05 -23.98 -16.74
C GLU A 210 -1.04 -25.40 -16.15
N ASP A 211 -0.50 -25.55 -14.94
CA ASP A 211 -0.42 -26.80 -14.18
C ASP A 211 -1.71 -27.12 -13.40
N LYS A 212 -2.79 -26.35 -13.61
CA LYS A 212 -4.08 -26.48 -12.91
C LYS A 212 -4.02 -26.24 -11.39
N GLU A 213 -2.98 -25.60 -10.90
CA GLU A 213 -2.86 -25.14 -9.53
C GLU A 213 -3.45 -23.73 -9.37
N GLU A 214 -4.11 -23.47 -8.24
CA GLU A 214 -4.58 -22.13 -7.90
C GLU A 214 -3.40 -21.26 -7.42
N ALA A 215 -3.05 -20.25 -8.20
CA ALA A 215 -2.10 -19.22 -7.80
C ALA A 215 -2.82 -17.92 -7.45
N THR A 216 -2.40 -17.26 -6.36
CA THR A 216 -2.92 -15.95 -6.00
C THR A 216 -2.12 -14.86 -6.71
N HIS A 217 -2.74 -14.19 -7.66
CA HIS A 217 -2.15 -13.09 -8.42
C HIS A 217 -2.54 -11.74 -7.84
N MET A 218 -1.61 -10.79 -7.91
CA MET A 218 -1.92 -9.39 -7.71
C MET A 218 -2.16 -8.74 -9.07
N ILE A 219 -3.32 -8.12 -9.22
CA ILE A 219 -3.72 -7.43 -10.45
C ILE A 219 -3.78 -5.94 -10.18
N LEU A 220 -3.08 -5.17 -11.00
CA LEU A 220 -3.08 -3.71 -10.97
C LEU A 220 -3.78 -3.21 -12.24
N THR A 221 -5.00 -2.68 -12.08
CA THR A 221 -5.69 -2.02 -13.18
C THR A 221 -5.15 -0.61 -13.33
N CYS A 222 -4.49 -0.34 -14.44
CA CYS A 222 -4.02 0.99 -14.79
C CYS A 222 -5.19 1.77 -15.40
N ILE A 223 -5.42 2.99 -14.90
CA ILE A 223 -6.43 3.93 -15.38
C ILE A 223 -5.83 5.33 -15.55
N LYS A 224 -6.40 6.12 -16.46
CA LYS A 224 -6.21 7.57 -16.44
C LYS A 224 -7.21 8.14 -15.42
N ALA A 225 -6.70 8.72 -14.35
CA ALA A 225 -7.49 9.35 -13.32
C ALA A 225 -7.30 10.87 -13.38
N TYR A 226 -8.30 11.59 -12.92
CA TYR A 226 -8.28 13.04 -12.75
C TYR A 226 -8.31 13.37 -11.25
N GLN A 227 -7.70 14.49 -10.88
CA GLN A 227 -7.74 15.07 -9.53
C GLN A 227 -8.60 16.33 -9.57
#